data_AF-A0A9W2UP33-F1
#
_entry.id   AF-A0A9W2UP33-F1
#
_cell.length_a   1.000
_cell.length_b   1.000
_cell.length_c   1.000
_cell.angle_alpha   90.00
_cell.angle_beta   90.00
_cell.angle_gamma   90.00
#
_symmetry.space_group_name_H-M   'P 1'
#
loop_
_entity.id
_entity.type
_entity.pdbx_description
1 polymer ?
#
loop_
_entity_poly.entity_id
_entity_poly.type
_entity_poly.pdbx_seq_one_letter_code
_entity_poly.pdbx_strand_id
1 'polypeptide(L)' 'MGHRRLYWSYRRKCGRGSHSCHICSNQHSPIRKCGLNMCRPCFCQSTKGIGFVKLVEANFLEWVIQDIHLNCRYPRYPP' A
#
# COMPACT_ATOMS: atom_id res chain seq x y z
N MET A 1 -12.08 7.70 -39.64
CA MET A 1 -11.94 8.58 -38.44
C MET A 1 -12.63 8.07 -37.18
N GLY A 2 -13.81 7.40 -37.23
CA GLY A 2 -14.62 7.10 -36.03
C GLY A 2 -13.93 6.37 -34.85
N HIS A 3 -13.02 5.43 -35.12
CA HIS A 3 -12.36 4.59 -34.10
C HIS A 3 -11.77 5.37 -32.91
N ARG A 4 -11.15 6.54 -33.16
CA ARG A 4 -10.54 7.38 -32.13
C ARG A 4 -11.53 7.96 -31.11
N ARG A 5 -12.83 8.04 -31.43
CA ARG A 5 -13.89 8.46 -30.48
C ARG A 5 -14.46 7.29 -29.66
N LEU A 6 -14.27 6.05 -30.11
CA LEU A 6 -14.78 4.82 -29.49
C LEU A 6 -13.75 4.15 -28.56
N TYR A 7 -12.46 4.33 -28.84
CA TYR A 7 -11.40 3.88 -27.95
C TYR A 7 -11.44 4.65 -26.62
N TRP A 8 -11.50 3.93 -25.49
CA TRP A 8 -11.56 4.48 -24.12
C TRP A 8 -12.77 5.38 -23.77
N SER A 9 -13.86 5.39 -24.55
CA SER A 9 -15.07 6.19 -24.23
C SER A 9 -15.70 5.88 -22.86
N TYR A 10 -15.48 4.69 -22.31
CA TYR A 10 -16.07 4.26 -21.05
C TYR A 10 -15.44 4.94 -19.83
N ARG A 11 -16.28 5.40 -18.88
CA ARG A 11 -15.89 6.14 -17.67
C ARG A 11 -15.17 5.24 -16.65
N ARG A 12 -13.88 4.96 -16.87
CA ARG A 12 -12.97 4.24 -15.93
C ARG A 12 -12.59 5.06 -14.67
N LYS A 13 -13.53 5.79 -14.06
CA LYS A 13 -13.35 6.55 -12.81
C LYS A 13 -13.80 5.79 -11.54
N CYS A 14 -14.68 4.80 -11.69
CA CYS A 14 -15.31 4.08 -10.56
C CYS A 14 -15.49 2.59 -10.91
N GLY A 15 -15.68 1.75 -9.88
CA GLY A 15 -15.89 0.31 -10.02
C GLY A 15 -14.61 -0.51 -9.80
N ARG A 16 -14.64 -1.79 -10.21
CA ARG A 16 -13.53 -2.73 -10.00
C ARG A 16 -12.33 -2.38 -10.91
N GLY A 17 -12.56 -2.31 -12.22
CA GLY A 17 -11.53 -1.98 -13.21
C GLY A 17 -11.13 -0.51 -13.33
N SER A 18 -11.48 0.35 -12.37
CA SER A 18 -10.93 1.72 -12.27
C SER A 18 -9.72 1.81 -11.33
N HIS A 19 -9.36 0.74 -10.64
CA HIS A 19 -8.23 0.70 -9.71
C HIS A 19 -7.39 -0.56 -9.93
N SER A 20 -6.10 -0.37 -10.11
CA SER A 20 -5.09 -1.42 -10.18
C SER A 20 -4.13 -1.32 -8.99
N CYS A 21 -3.47 -2.41 -8.66
CA CYS A 21 -2.28 -2.40 -7.83
C CYS A 21 -1.17 -1.60 -8.52
N HIS A 22 -0.54 -0.65 -7.82
CA HIS A 22 0.55 0.14 -8.40
C HIS A 22 1.84 -0.68 -8.64
N ILE A 23 2.00 -1.84 -7.99
CA ILE A 23 3.18 -2.71 -8.14
C ILE A 23 3.03 -3.69 -9.33
N CYS A 24 1.87 -4.37 -9.44
CA CYS A 24 1.69 -5.45 -10.42
C CYS A 24 0.57 -5.20 -11.46
N SER A 25 0.00 -3.99 -11.50
CA SER A 25 -1.14 -3.59 -12.35
C SER A 25 -2.43 -4.43 -12.25
N ASN A 26 -2.47 -5.46 -11.41
CA ASN A 26 -3.64 -6.31 -11.21
C ASN A 26 -4.82 -5.52 -10.61
N GLN A 27 -6.00 -5.67 -11.22
CA GLN A 27 -7.26 -5.04 -10.80
C GLN A 27 -8.05 -5.89 -9.78
N HIS A 28 -7.63 -7.13 -9.54
CA HIS A 28 -8.29 -8.04 -8.60
C HIS A 28 -7.81 -7.79 -7.16
N SER A 29 -8.77 -7.65 -6.24
CA SER A 29 -8.55 -7.50 -4.80
C SER A 29 -7.50 -6.45 -4.36
N PRO A 30 -7.51 -5.21 -4.90
CA PRO A 30 -6.67 -4.13 -4.39
C PRO A 30 -7.16 -3.67 -3.00
N ILE A 31 -6.26 -3.62 -2.03
CA ILE A 31 -6.44 -2.97 -0.73
C ILE A 31 -6.35 -1.46 -0.94
N ARG A 32 -7.42 -0.76 -0.58
CA ARG A 32 -7.59 0.70 -0.80
C ARG A 32 -7.67 1.52 0.50
N LYS A 33 -7.61 0.87 1.67
CA LYS A 33 -7.54 1.55 2.97
C LYS A 33 -6.22 2.34 3.05
N CYS A 34 -6.26 3.51 3.70
CA CYS A 34 -5.10 4.41 3.86
C CYS A 34 -4.36 4.76 2.56
N GLY A 35 -5.03 4.76 1.40
CA GLY A 35 -4.44 5.16 0.11
C GLY A 35 -3.46 4.16 -0.52
N LEU A 36 -3.24 2.98 0.09
CA LEU A 36 -2.18 2.03 -0.32
C LEU A 36 -2.26 1.58 -1.78
N ASN A 37 -3.46 1.26 -2.28
CA ASN A 37 -3.71 0.79 -3.66
C ASN A 37 -2.76 -0.37 -4.07
N MET A 38 -2.67 -1.41 -3.23
CA MET A 38 -1.82 -2.60 -3.42
C MET A 38 -2.67 -3.88 -3.54
N CYS A 39 -2.24 -4.87 -4.34
CA CYS A 39 -2.88 -6.19 -4.35
C CYS A 39 -2.65 -6.93 -3.01
N ARG A 40 -3.53 -7.85 -2.61
CA ARG A 40 -3.33 -8.65 -1.36
C ARG A 40 -1.92 -9.31 -1.26
N PRO A 41 -1.45 -10.10 -2.25
CA PRO A 41 -0.08 -10.65 -2.22
C PRO A 41 1.02 -9.59 -2.11
N CYS A 42 0.87 -8.50 -2.86
CA CYS A 42 1.81 -7.37 -2.92
C CYS A 42 1.94 -6.71 -1.54
N PHE A 43 0.80 -6.43 -0.90
CA PHE A 43 0.75 -5.89 0.45
C PHE A 43 1.43 -6.83 1.45
N CYS A 44 1.12 -8.13 1.42
CA CYS A 44 1.74 -9.11 2.31
C CYS A 44 3.28 -9.10 2.22
N GLN A 45 3.85 -8.98 1.01
CA GLN A 45 5.29 -8.85 0.81
C GLN A 45 5.85 -7.53 1.37
N SER A 46 5.17 -6.41 1.11
CA SER A 46 5.61 -5.08 1.55
C SER A 46 5.33 -4.76 3.04
N THR A 47 4.49 -5.54 3.73
CA THR A 47 4.04 -5.34 5.13
C THR A 47 5.14 -4.80 6.05
N LYS A 48 6.29 -5.49 6.07
CA LYS A 48 7.43 -5.18 6.95
C LYS A 48 8.07 -3.83 6.61
N GLY A 49 8.25 -3.52 5.32
CA GLY A 49 8.85 -2.26 4.86
C GLY A 49 7.92 -1.04 5.02
N ILE A 50 6.61 -1.27 5.13
CA ILE A 50 5.62 -0.21 5.43
C ILE A 50 5.52 0.02 6.96
N GLY A 51 6.06 -0.88 7.80
CA GLY A 51 5.99 -0.80 9.26
C GLY A 51 4.74 -1.43 9.89
N PHE A 52 3.99 -2.26 9.15
CA PHE A 52 2.87 -3.01 9.72
C PHE A 52 3.36 -4.20 10.56
N VAL A 53 2.98 -4.25 11.83
CA VAL A 53 3.32 -5.33 12.78
C VAL A 53 2.06 -6.11 13.19
N LYS A 54 2.18 -7.44 13.32
CA LYS A 54 1.10 -8.32 13.81
C LYS A 54 1.10 -8.32 15.34
N LEU A 55 0.16 -7.60 15.96
CA LEU A 55 0.02 -7.43 17.41
C LEU A 55 -0.39 -8.70 18.21
N VAL A 56 -0.13 -9.89 17.68
CA VAL A 56 -0.47 -11.19 18.31
C VAL A 56 0.75 -11.84 18.96
N GLU A 57 1.97 -11.49 18.51
CA GLU A 57 3.24 -12.09 18.98
C GLU A 57 4.24 -11.03 19.48
N ALA A 58 3.89 -9.74 19.41
CA ALA A 58 4.73 -8.66 19.90
C ALA A 58 4.49 -8.42 21.40
N ASN A 59 5.42 -8.85 22.25
CA ASN A 59 5.53 -8.34 23.61
C ASN A 59 5.72 -6.82 23.53
N PHE A 60 4.86 -6.05 24.21
CA PHE A 60 4.82 -4.58 24.13
C PHE A 60 6.19 -3.92 24.37
N LEU A 61 7.00 -4.49 25.27
CA LEU A 61 8.37 -4.06 25.58
C LEU A 61 9.34 -4.16 24.38
N GLU A 62 9.28 -5.23 23.59
CA GLU A 62 10.13 -5.40 22.40
C GLU A 62 9.87 -4.29 21.37
N TRP A 63 8.60 -3.90 21.20
CA TRP A 63 8.23 -2.83 20.28
C TRP A 63 8.72 -1.47 20.76
N VAL A 64 8.59 -1.17 22.06
CA VAL A 64 9.12 0.05 22.67
C VAL A 64 10.66 0.12 22.58
N ILE A 65 11.36 -0.99 22.83
CA ILE A 65 12.83 -1.06 22.72
C ILE A 65 13.27 -0.82 21.26
N GLN A 66 12.58 -1.41 20.28
CA GLN A 66 12.88 -1.22 18.87
C GLN A 66 12.59 0.22 18.40
N ASP A 67 11.50 0.84 18.84
CA ASP A 67 11.15 2.23 18.48
C ASP A 67 12.17 3.22 19.10
N ILE A 68 12.58 3.03 20.35
CA ILE A 68 13.68 3.79 20.97
C ILE A 68 14.97 3.62 20.16
N HIS A 69 15.34 2.39 19.80
CA HIS A 69 16.54 2.13 18.99
C HIS A 69 16.47 2.73 17.58
N LEU A 70 15.30 2.80 16.92
CA LEU A 70 15.17 3.46 15.62
C LEU A 70 15.26 4.98 15.73
N ASN A 71 14.56 5.60 16.69
CA ASN A 71 14.60 7.05 16.89
C ASN A 71 16.01 7.53 17.27
N CYS A 72 16.75 6.76 18.08
CA CYS A 72 18.17 7.02 18.39
C CYS A 72 19.12 6.80 17.19
N ARG A 73 18.70 6.10 16.12
CA ARG A 73 19.58 5.75 14.99
C ARG A 73 19.30 6.54 13.71
N TYR A 74 18.08 7.05 13.54
CA TYR A 74 17.70 7.96 12.45
C TYR A 74 16.65 8.99 12.93
N PRO A 75 17.07 10.16 13.45
CA PRO A 75 16.15 11.24 13.79
C PRO A 75 15.54 11.84 12.51
N ARG A 76 14.37 11.34 12.10
CA ARG A 76 13.68 11.77 10.87
C ARG A 76 12.85 13.04 11.03
N TYR A 77 13.52 14.13 11.37
CA TYR A 77 13.09 15.49 11.05
C TYR A 77 14.31 16.38 10.78
N PRO A 78 14.52 16.86 9.53
CA PRO A 78 15.17 18.14 9.34
C PRO A 78 14.22 19.26 9.82
N PRO A 79 14.75 20.45 10.17
CA PRO A 79 13.94 21.65 10.40
C PRO A 79 13.31 22.18 9.11
#